data_AF-A0A1H3PGJ7-F1
#
_entry.id   AF-A0A1H3PGJ7-F1
#
_cell.length_a   1.000
_cell.length_b   1.000
_cell.length_c   1.000
_cell.angle_alpha   90.00
_cell.angle_beta   90.00
_cell.angle_gamma   90.00
#
_symmetry.space_group_name_H-M   'P 1'
#
loop_
_entity.id
_entity.type
_entity.pdbx_description
1 polymer ?
#
loop_
_entity_poly.entity_id
_entity_poly.type
_entity_poly.pdbx_seq_one_letter_code
_entity_poly.pdbx_strand_id
1 'polypeptide(L)'
;MAKDIPIGLKIKAVREARGLSQVEVVERLAKQDVNMSRETLSKIENGNRTVSAVELNALCKVLNIDINILFEDDDDLVTLFRKKNFSEKTIKEVEKLQDMVKVFIYQKKIYAGEFKPQERKPLWEEC
;
A
#
# COMPACT_ATOMS: atom_id res chain seq x y z
N MET A 1 -6.25 -11.97 -6.80
CA MET A 1 -5.65 -10.64 -7.01
C MET A 1 -5.48 -10.01 -5.65
N ALA A 2 -4.22 -9.83 -5.22
CA ALA A 2 -3.91 -9.11 -3.99
C ALA A 2 -4.56 -7.73 -4.08
N LYS A 3 -5.18 -7.28 -2.98
CA LYS A 3 -5.80 -5.96 -2.95
C LYS A 3 -4.64 -4.97 -2.80
N ASP A 4 -4.11 -4.47 -3.92
CA ASP A 4 -3.05 -3.46 -3.91
C ASP A 4 -3.48 -2.33 -2.99
N ILE A 5 -2.70 -2.09 -1.94
CA ILE A 5 -3.02 -1.05 -0.97
C ILE A 5 -2.88 0.29 -1.71
N PRO A 6 -3.95 1.11 -1.79
CA PRO A 6 -3.87 2.42 -2.41
C PRO A 6 -2.69 3.23 -1.86
N ILE A 7 -1.94 3.87 -2.76
CA ILE A 7 -0.74 4.63 -2.39
C ILE A 7 -1.03 5.70 -1.32
N GLY A 8 -2.24 6.28 -1.33
CA GLY A 8 -2.72 7.20 -0.32
C GLY A 8 -2.70 6.63 1.10
N LEU A 9 -3.09 5.36 1.27
CA LEU A 9 -3.05 4.69 2.57
C LEU A 9 -1.61 4.44 3.05
N LYS A 10 -0.69 4.12 2.13
CA LYS A 10 0.74 4.01 2.44
C LYS A 10 1.32 5.37 2.89
N ILE A 11 0.97 6.46 2.20
CA ILE A 11 1.34 7.84 2.59
C ILE A 11 0.81 8.17 3.98
N LYS A 12 -0.46 7.85 4.26
CA LYS A 12 -1.10 8.03 5.57
C LYS A 12 -0.35 7.29 6.67
N ALA A 13 -0.03 6.02 6.45
CA ALA A 13 0.69 5.20 7.42
C ALA A 13 2.08 5.78 7.74
N VAL A 14 2.83 6.21 6.72
CA VAL A 14 4.13 6.86 6.92
C VAL A 14 3.98 8.17 7.69
N ARG A 15 2.98 8.99 7.36
CA ARG A 15 2.71 10.25 8.06
C ARG A 15 2.44 10.00 9.55
N GLU A 16 1.56 9.06 9.86
CA GLU A 16 1.16 8.71 11.23
C GLU A 16 2.33 8.10 12.03
N ALA A 17 3.14 7.23 11.40
CA ALA A 17 4.35 6.69 12.01
C ALA A 17 5.38 7.77 12.39
N ARG A 18 5.34 8.92 11.72
CA ARG A 18 6.18 10.09 12.03
C ARG A 18 5.54 11.08 13.00
N GLY A 19 4.34 10.79 13.49
CA GLY A 19 3.61 11.66 14.41
C GLY A 19 3.17 12.99 13.80
N LEU A 20 3.12 13.09 12.46
CA LEU A 20 2.76 14.33 11.77
C LEU A 20 1.25 14.41 11.55
N SER A 21 0.66 15.57 11.81
CA SER A 21 -0.70 15.88 11.39
C SER A 21 -0.76 16.21 9.89
N GLN A 22 -1.95 16.09 9.31
CA GLN A 22 -2.16 16.49 7.90
C GLN A 22 -1.92 17.99 7.69
N VAL A 23 -2.19 18.82 8.71
CA VAL A 23 -1.95 20.28 8.66
C VAL A 23 -0.44 20.55 8.55
N GLU A 24 0.37 19.93 9.40
CA GLU A 24 1.83 20.12 9.36
C GLU A 24 2.45 19.66 8.04
N VAL A 25 1.96 18.57 7.45
CA VAL A 25 2.44 18.11 6.14
C VAL A 25 2.13 19.15 5.06
N VAL A 26 0.91 19.67 5.05
CA VAL A 26 0.49 20.70 4.09
C VAL A 26 1.32 21.99 4.25
N GLU A 27 1.57 22.43 5.48
CA GLU A 27 2.42 23.59 5.74
C GLU A 27 3.86 23.40 5.24
N ARG A 28 4.39 22.18 5.34
CA ARG A 28 5.72 21.84 4.80
C ARG A 28 5.72 21.75 3.28
N LEU A 29 4.64 21.26 2.67
CA LEU A 29 4.48 21.22 1.21
C LEU A 29 4.43 22.64 0.61
N ALA A 30 3.75 23.56 1.28
CA ALA A 30 3.67 24.96 0.85
C ALA A 30 5.08 25.62 0.78
N LYS A 31 6.01 25.22 1.66
CA LYS A 31 7.42 25.67 1.62
C LYS A 31 8.23 25.10 0.45
N GLN A 32 7.69 24.12 -0.27
CA GLN A 32 8.29 23.52 -1.47
C GLN A 32 7.51 23.89 -2.74
N ASP A 33 6.75 24.99 -2.71
CA ASP A 33 5.89 25.47 -3.81
C ASP A 33 4.80 24.48 -4.23
N VAL A 34 4.44 23.52 -3.36
CA VAL A 34 3.33 22.60 -3.57
C VAL A 34 2.18 22.97 -2.65
N ASN A 35 1.22 23.72 -3.18
CA ASN A 35 0.04 24.12 -2.43
C ASN A 35 -1.10 23.12 -2.58
N MET A 36 -1.54 22.57 -1.46
CA MET A 36 -2.78 21.80 -1.34
C MET A 36 -3.43 22.08 0.01
N SER A 37 -4.73 21.83 0.15
CA SER A 37 -5.40 21.97 1.45
C SER A 37 -5.30 20.68 2.28
N ARG A 38 -5.55 20.79 3.59
CA ARG A 38 -5.64 19.63 4.49
C ARG A 38 -6.74 18.65 4.05
N GLU A 39 -7.86 19.15 3.53
CA GLU A 39 -8.93 18.34 2.94
C GLU A 39 -8.43 17.58 1.70
N THR A 40 -7.63 18.22 0.85
CA THR A 40 -7.04 17.57 -0.33
C THR A 40 -6.10 16.44 0.06
N LEU A 41 -5.21 16.67 1.04
CA LEU A 41 -4.35 15.62 1.58
C LEU A 41 -5.17 14.48 2.18
N SER A 42 -6.23 14.79 2.93
CA SER A 42 -7.14 13.78 3.48
C SER A 42 -7.84 12.96 2.40
N LYS A 43 -8.28 13.58 1.30
CA LYS A 43 -8.87 12.85 0.17
C LYS A 43 -7.86 11.94 -0.51
N ILE A 44 -6.60 12.39 -0.67
CA ILE A 44 -5.50 11.55 -1.19
C ILE A 44 -5.29 10.36 -0.26
N GLU A 45 -5.11 10.60 1.03
CA GLU A 45 -4.81 9.56 2.02
C GLU A 45 -5.92 8.50 2.15
N ASN A 46 -7.16 8.86 1.89
CA ASN A 46 -8.31 7.94 1.92
C ASN A 46 -8.65 7.36 0.53
N GLY A 47 -7.86 7.65 -0.51
CA GLY A 47 -8.08 7.13 -1.87
C GLY A 47 -9.24 7.79 -2.64
N ASN A 48 -9.79 8.89 -2.11
CA ASN A 48 -10.87 9.66 -2.72
C ASN A 48 -10.39 10.70 -3.73
N ARG A 49 -9.06 10.87 -3.88
CA ARG A 49 -8.42 11.70 -4.90
C ARG A 49 -7.09 11.07 -5.30
N THR A 50 -6.77 11.10 -6.58
CA THR A 50 -5.44 10.74 -7.08
C THR A 50 -4.39 11.77 -6.66
N VAL A 51 -3.13 11.35 -6.65
CA VAL A 51 -1.98 12.21 -6.38
C VAL A 51 -1.13 12.30 -7.65
N SER A 52 -0.76 13.50 -8.06
CA SER A 52 0.13 13.70 -9.20
C SER A 52 1.58 13.33 -8.86
N ALA A 53 2.43 13.09 -9.87
CA ALA A 53 3.84 12.78 -9.64
C ALA A 53 4.59 13.91 -8.89
N VAL A 54 4.24 15.17 -9.17
CA VAL A 54 4.84 16.34 -8.50
C VAL A 54 4.44 16.39 -7.02
N GLU A 55 3.14 16.23 -6.73
CA GLU A 55 2.62 16.17 -5.35
C GLU A 55 3.24 14.97 -4.60
N LEU A 56 3.35 13.81 -5.24
CA LEU A 56 3.91 12.60 -4.64
C LEU A 56 5.39 12.77 -4.28
N ASN A 57 6.19 13.35 -5.17
CA ASN A 57 7.59 13.62 -4.92
C ASN A 57 7.77 14.61 -3.75
N ALA A 58 6.97 15.68 -3.71
CA ALA A 58 7.00 16.64 -2.61
C ALA A 58 6.58 15.99 -1.28
N LEU A 59 5.55 15.15 -1.29
CA LEU A 59 5.15 14.36 -0.12
C LEU A 59 6.27 13.45 0.37
N CYS A 60 6.98 12.76 -0.53
CA CYS A 60 8.12 11.91 -0.15
C CYS A 60 9.24 12.72 0.51
N LYS A 61 9.54 13.93 -0.01
CA LYS A 61 10.52 14.84 0.59
C LYS A 61 10.09 15.34 1.97
N VAL A 62 8.85 15.81 2.10
CA VAL A 62 8.29 16.30 3.38
C VAL A 62 8.23 15.20 4.43
N LEU A 63 7.87 14.00 4.00
CA LEU A 63 7.86 12.80 4.81
C LEU A 63 9.23 12.13 4.85
N ASN A 64 10.31 12.72 4.30
CA ASN A 64 11.67 12.18 4.27
C ASN A 64 11.75 10.65 4.07
N ILE A 65 11.08 10.15 3.02
CA ILE A 65 11.11 8.76 2.58
C ILE A 65 11.60 8.65 1.14
N ASP A 66 12.20 7.51 0.81
CA ASP A 66 12.39 7.13 -0.59
C ASP A 66 11.04 6.72 -1.20
N ILE A 67 10.79 7.15 -2.43
CA ILE A 67 9.52 6.88 -3.13
C ILE A 67 9.26 5.37 -3.29
N ASN A 68 10.31 4.55 -3.38
CA ASN A 68 10.21 3.10 -3.52
C ASN A 68 9.48 2.46 -2.33
N ILE A 69 9.54 3.05 -1.13
CA ILE A 69 8.83 2.54 0.06
C ILE A 69 7.30 2.52 -0.18
N LEU A 70 6.77 3.41 -1.02
CA LEU A 70 5.35 3.43 -1.38
C LEU A 70 4.98 2.34 -2.40
N PHE A 71 5.95 1.77 -3.09
CA PHE A 71 5.78 0.73 -4.10
C PHE A 71 6.31 -0.64 -3.66
N GLU A 72 7.05 -0.69 -2.55
CA GLU A 72 7.32 -1.92 -1.83
C GLU A 72 5.99 -2.41 -1.27
N ASP A 73 5.48 -3.49 -1.86
CA ASP A 73 4.50 -4.33 -1.21
C ASP A 73 5.27 -5.21 -0.23
N ASP A 74 4.77 -5.30 1.02
CA ASP A 74 5.32 -6.12 2.10
C ASP A 74 5.98 -7.35 1.50
N ASP A 75 7.32 -7.35 1.51
CA ASP A 75 8.17 -8.19 0.70
C ASP A 75 7.54 -9.55 0.40
N ASP A 76 6.89 -9.64 -0.75
CA ASP A 76 6.45 -10.88 -1.34
C ASP A 76 7.73 -11.73 -1.40
N LEU A 77 7.81 -12.82 -0.63
CA LEU A 77 9.03 -13.63 -0.51
C LEU A 77 9.59 -13.98 -1.90
N VAL A 78 8.71 -14.24 -2.85
CA VAL A 78 9.01 -14.41 -4.27
C VAL A 78 9.77 -13.21 -4.87
N THR A 79 9.38 -11.98 -4.55
CA THR A 79 10.03 -10.74 -4.98
C THR A 79 11.43 -10.57 -4.39
N LEU A 80 11.66 -10.93 -3.12
CA LEU A 80 13.02 -10.95 -2.54
C LEU A 80 13.94 -11.94 -3.28
N PHE A 81 13.43 -13.12 -3.61
CA PHE A 81 14.19 -14.13 -4.34
C PHE A 81 14.44 -13.74 -5.80
N ARG A 82 13.49 -13.04 -6.45
CA ARG A 82 13.71 -12.42 -7.77
C ARG A 82 14.82 -11.37 -7.73
N LYS A 83 14.82 -10.46 -6.75
CA LYS A 83 15.87 -9.42 -6.58
C LYS A 83 17.29 -10.01 -6.40
N LYS A 84 17.41 -11.25 -5.92
CA LYS A 84 18.69 -11.95 -5.71
C LYS A 84 19.12 -12.83 -6.89
N ASN A 85 18.42 -12.78 -8.03
CA ASN A 85 18.71 -13.55 -9.24
C ASN A 85 18.75 -15.08 -9.04
N PHE A 86 17.87 -15.63 -8.19
CA PHE A 86 17.71 -17.08 -8.07
C PHE A 86 17.11 -17.72 -9.33
N SER A 87 17.25 -19.04 -9.45
CA SER A 87 16.68 -19.78 -10.58
C SER A 87 15.15 -19.68 -10.59
N GLU A 88 14.57 -19.67 -11.80
CA GLU A 88 13.11 -19.66 -11.98
C GLU A 88 12.40 -20.83 -11.29
N LYS A 89 13.09 -21.99 -11.21
CA LYS A 89 12.60 -23.16 -10.48
C LYS A 89 12.47 -22.87 -8.99
N THR A 90 13.49 -22.27 -8.39
CA THR A 90 13.50 -21.89 -6.96
C THR A 90 12.41 -20.86 -6.67
N ILE A 91 12.25 -19.87 -7.53
CA ILE A 91 11.22 -18.83 -7.38
C ILE A 91 9.82 -19.46 -7.36
N LYS A 92 9.54 -20.41 -8.27
CA LYS A 92 8.26 -21.15 -8.30
C LYS A 92 8.02 -22.01 -7.05
N GLU A 93 9.07 -22.57 -6.47
CA GLU A 93 8.96 -23.35 -5.23
C GLU A 93 8.62 -22.44 -4.05
N VAL A 94 9.27 -21.28 -3.95
CA VAL A 94 8.98 -20.25 -2.92
C VAL A 94 7.55 -19.71 -3.06
N GLU A 95 7.09 -19.48 -4.29
CA GLU A 95 5.72 -19.02 -4.57
C GLU A 95 4.67 -19.99 -4.03
N LYS A 96 4.84 -21.29 -4.29
CA LYS A 96 3.94 -22.33 -3.76
C LYS A 96 3.90 -22.33 -2.23
N LEU A 97 5.06 -22.24 -1.59
CA LEU A 97 5.14 -22.21 -0.12
C LEU A 97 4.44 -20.97 0.45
N GLN A 98 4.67 -19.82 -0.18
CA GLN A 98 4.04 -18.58 0.25
C GLN A 98 2.51 -18.64 0.14
N ASP A 99 1.98 -19.23 -0.93
CA ASP A 99 0.54 -19.43 -1.11
C ASP A 99 -0.05 -20.38 -0.07
N MET A 100 0.66 -21.47 0.27
CA MET A 100 0.25 -22.37 1.35
C MET A 100 0.16 -21.63 2.70
N VAL A 101 1.16 -20.80 3.02
CA VAL A 101 1.16 -19.99 4.26
C VAL A 101 -0.01 -19.01 4.26
N LYS A 102 -0.30 -18.34 3.14
CA LYS A 102 -1.47 -17.45 3.01
C LYS A 102 -2.77 -18.19 3.32
N VAL A 103 -2.95 -19.41 2.83
CA VAL A 103 -4.14 -20.24 3.13
C VAL A 103 -4.30 -20.48 4.63
N PHE A 104 -3.23 -20.85 5.34
CA PHE A 104 -3.31 -21.06 6.79
C PHE A 104 -3.62 -19.77 7.56
N ILE A 105 -3.06 -18.64 7.14
CA ILE A 105 -3.38 -17.31 7.71
C ILE A 105 -4.87 -17.00 7.51
N TYR A 106 -5.43 -17.28 6.32
CA TYR A 106 -6.86 -17.11 6.06
C TYR A 106 -7.71 -17.99 6.96
N GLN A 107 -7.38 -19.28 7.09
CA GLN A 107 -8.09 -20.20 7.98
C GLN A 107 -8.06 -19.71 9.45
N LYS A 108 -6.91 -19.22 9.92
CA LYS A 108 -6.79 -18.63 11.26
C LYS A 108 -7.71 -17.41 11.43
N LYS A 109 -7.78 -16.52 10.43
CA LYS A 109 -8.68 -15.36 10.46
C LYS A 109 -10.15 -15.77 10.47
N ILE A 110 -10.51 -16.83 9.73
CA ILE A 110 -11.87 -17.41 9.76
C ILE A 110 -12.20 -17.90 11.16
N TYR A 111 -11.30 -18.70 11.77
CA TYR A 111 -11.47 -19.19 13.12
C TYR A 111 -11.63 -18.07 14.17
N ALA A 112 -10.85 -17.00 14.05
CA ALA A 112 -10.92 -15.84 14.94
C ALA A 112 -12.14 -14.94 14.72
N GLY A 113 -12.97 -15.19 13.70
CA GLY A 113 -14.08 -14.29 13.33
C GLY A 113 -13.64 -12.96 12.72
N GLU A 114 -12.36 -12.81 12.39
CA GLU A 114 -11.76 -11.61 11.80
C GLU A 114 -11.81 -11.62 10.26
N PHE A 115 -12.24 -12.75 9.67
CA PHE A 115 -12.38 -12.87 8.23
C PHE A 115 -13.59 -12.07 7.74
N LYS A 116 -13.32 -10.95 7.08
CA LYS A 116 -14.32 -10.21 6.30
C LYS A 116 -14.33 -10.79 4.89
N PRO A 117 -15.27 -11.68 4.53
CA PRO A 117 -15.41 -12.11 3.15
C PRO A 117 -15.59 -10.85 2.29
N GLN A 118 -14.83 -10.75 1.21
CA GLN A 118 -15.21 -9.81 0.16
C GLN A 118 -16.50 -10.37 -0.44
N GLU A 119 -17.64 -9.75 -0.15
CA GLU A 119 -18.86 -9.98 -0.91
C GLU A 119 -18.54 -9.68 -2.37
N ARG A 120 -18.29 -10.73 -3.15
CA ARG A 120 -18.26 -10.63 -4.59
C ARG A 120 -19.62 -11.11 -5.04
N LYS A 121 -20.45 -10.17 -5.50
CA LYS A 121 -21.55 -10.57 -6.38
C LYS A 121 -20.92 -11.31 -7.55
N PRO A 122 -21.29 -12.56 -7.79
CA PRO A 122 -20.82 -13.24 -8.96
C PRO A 122 -21.27 -12.50 -10.21
N LEU A 123 -20.39 -12.32 -11.20
CA LEU A 123 -20.75 -11.63 -12.45
C LEU A 123 -21.95 -12.27 -13.18
N TRP A 124 -22.25 -13.55 -12.92
CA TRP A 124 -23.40 -14.25 -13.50
C TRP A 124 -24.75 -13.90 -12.85
N GLU A 125 -24.78 -13.15 -11.75
CA GLU A 125 -26.01 -12.62 -11.15
C GLU A 125 -26.41 -11.26 -11.73
N GLU A 126 -25.59 -10.67 -12.61
CA GLU A 126 -25.86 -9.39 -13.30
C GLU A 126 -26.34 -9.58 -14.75
N CYS A 127 -26.74 -10.79 -15.14
CA CYS A 127 -27.35 -11.10 -16.46
C CYS A 127 -28.82 -11.48 -16.34
#